data_AF-A0A174VCR8-F1
#
_entry.id   AF-A0A174VCR8-F1
#
_cell.length_a   1.000
_cell.length_b   1.000
_cell.length_c   1.000
_cell.angle_alpha   90.00
_cell.angle_beta   90.00
_cell.angle_gamma   90.00
#
_symmetry.space_group_name_H-M   'P 1'
#
loop_
_entity.id
_entity.type
_entity.pdbx_description
1 polymer ?
#
loop_
_entity_poly.entity_id
_entity_poly.type
_entity_poly.pdbx_seq_one_letter_code
_entity_poly.pdbx_strand_id
1 'polypeptide(L)'
;MWPTASTRPPATGRPTAISACCWDGPSRPSTELSGSTIYYRDIAFPLKNLPILKLTGEEERGDAAALAQCIRDKLGWFADEGGLSPLALALRGEGNPSYARVDELARGIAGGLEPLLAQGIAPVVLVEADQAKVLGQAMAQRVEGPLLCLDSVGVDNGDYIDIGAPVAGGAVLPVVIKTLVFNKS
;
A
#
# COMPACT_ATOMS: atom_id res chain seq x y z
N MET A 1 30.20 52.08 16.55
CA MET A 1 30.85 51.16 15.60
C MET A 1 30.59 49.75 16.12
N TRP A 2 29.79 48.96 15.40
CA TRP A 2 29.23 47.65 15.79
C TRP A 2 30.32 46.55 15.96
N PRO A 3 30.02 45.45 16.67
CA PRO A 3 30.98 44.42 17.04
C PRO A 3 31.28 43.43 15.91
N THR A 4 32.48 42.85 15.97
CA THR A 4 33.05 41.85 15.05
C THR A 4 32.26 40.55 15.01
N ALA A 5 32.14 40.03 13.80
CA ALA A 5 31.37 38.87 13.40
C ALA A 5 31.84 37.53 13.99
N SER A 6 30.84 36.71 14.26
CA SER A 6 30.86 35.28 14.58
C SER A 6 31.20 34.44 13.34
N THR A 7 32.04 33.41 13.52
CA THR A 7 32.10 32.25 12.60
C THR A 7 32.21 30.93 13.38
N ARG A 8 31.08 30.22 13.50
CA ARG A 8 30.99 28.77 13.73
C ARG A 8 30.36 28.12 12.48
N PRO A 9 30.67 26.84 12.21
CA PRO A 9 30.54 26.24 10.87
C PRO A 9 29.11 25.80 10.53
N PRO A 10 28.75 25.67 9.24
CA PRO A 10 27.50 25.05 8.85
C PRO A 10 27.61 23.52 8.91
N ALA A 11 26.85 22.90 9.80
CA ALA A 11 26.52 21.48 9.73
C ALA A 11 25.15 21.34 9.04
N THR A 12 25.15 21.01 7.75
CA THR A 12 23.94 20.59 7.03
C THR A 12 24.14 19.15 6.57
N GLY A 13 23.72 18.21 7.41
CA GLY A 13 23.58 16.81 7.02
C GLY A 13 22.36 16.64 6.12
N ARG A 14 22.58 16.26 4.87
CA ARG A 14 21.55 15.66 4.01
C ARG A 14 21.58 14.14 4.25
N PRO A 15 20.45 13.46 4.45
CA PRO A 15 20.44 12.00 4.37
C PRO A 15 20.44 11.59 2.89
N THR A 16 21.57 11.09 2.41
CA THR A 16 21.69 10.38 1.14
C THR A 16 21.32 8.92 1.38
N ALA A 17 20.55 8.35 0.46
CA ALA A 17 20.01 7.00 0.44
C ALA A 17 20.94 5.90 0.99
N ILE A 18 20.35 5.02 1.80
CA ILE A 18 20.99 3.78 2.24
C ILE A 18 20.74 2.74 1.14
N SER A 19 21.78 2.34 0.43
CA SER A 19 21.75 1.23 -0.54
C SER A 19 22.66 0.11 -0.05
N ALA A 20 22.14 -1.11 -0.19
CA ALA A 20 22.81 -2.42 -0.21
C ALA A 20 23.44 -2.96 1.08
N CYS A 21 22.71 -3.87 1.74
CA CYS A 21 23.34 -4.99 2.45
C CYS A 21 23.43 -6.19 1.50
N CYS A 22 24.65 -6.61 1.15
CA CYS A 22 24.91 -7.90 0.51
C CYS A 22 24.58 -9.02 1.52
N TRP A 23 23.85 -10.05 1.07
CA TRP A 23 23.52 -11.22 1.88
C TRP A 23 24.02 -12.50 1.19
N ASP A 24 25.06 -13.12 1.75
CA ASP A 24 25.44 -14.51 1.48
C ASP A 24 24.92 -15.37 2.64
N GLY A 25 23.89 -16.18 2.40
CA GLY A 25 23.38 -17.18 3.37
C GLY A 25 22.02 -17.78 2.95
N PRO A 26 21.79 -19.09 3.20
CA PRO A 26 20.76 -19.87 2.50
C PRO A 26 19.33 -19.52 2.93
N SER A 27 18.47 -19.36 1.91
CA SER A 27 17.00 -19.31 1.91
C SER A 27 16.31 -18.87 3.22
N ARG A 28 16.08 -17.56 3.34
CA ARG A 28 15.04 -16.98 4.21
C ARG A 28 13.88 -16.51 3.33
N PRO A 29 12.62 -16.61 3.76
CA PRO A 29 11.52 -15.93 3.07
C PRO A 29 11.89 -14.44 2.96
N SER A 30 11.82 -13.89 1.75
CA SER A 30 12.14 -12.49 1.45
C SER A 30 11.29 -11.60 2.36
N THR A 31 11.89 -11.09 3.44
CA THR A 31 11.26 -10.06 4.25
C THR A 31 11.69 -8.75 3.61
N GLU A 32 10.89 -8.26 2.67
CA GLU A 32 11.10 -6.93 2.12
C GLU A 32 10.78 -5.93 3.24
N LEU A 33 11.83 -5.31 3.76
CA LEU A 33 11.69 -4.19 4.67
C LEU A 33 11.23 -3.00 3.84
N SER A 34 9.92 -2.74 3.82
CA SER A 34 9.33 -1.56 3.17
C SER A 34 9.89 -0.31 3.86
N GLY A 35 10.98 0.23 3.30
CA GLY A 35 11.59 1.51 3.69
C GLY A 35 10.92 2.69 2.97
N SER A 36 9.62 2.58 2.74
CA SER A 36 8.85 3.41 1.80
C SER A 36 7.60 3.99 2.48
N THR A 37 6.94 4.91 1.80
CA THR A 37 6.04 5.90 2.40
C THR A 37 4.67 5.29 2.78
N ILE A 38 4.58 4.67 3.96
CA ILE A 38 3.34 4.06 4.45
C ILE A 38 2.30 5.08 4.95
N TYR A 39 1.02 4.75 4.79
CA TYR A 39 -0.10 5.43 5.46
C TYR A 39 -1.01 4.40 6.12
N TYR A 40 -1.26 4.55 7.42
CA TYR A 40 -2.28 3.74 8.08
C TYR A 40 -2.97 4.51 9.20
N ARG A 41 -4.22 4.13 9.48
CA ARG A 41 -5.04 4.69 10.55
C ARG A 41 -5.93 3.59 11.11
N ASP A 42 -6.00 3.49 12.44
CA ASP A 42 -6.92 2.60 13.17
C ASP A 42 -6.90 1.11 12.77
N ILE A 43 -5.77 0.62 12.26
CA ILE A 43 -5.60 -0.78 11.84
C ILE A 43 -5.18 -1.66 13.02
N ALA A 44 -5.88 -2.78 13.20
CA ALA A 44 -5.48 -3.83 14.11
C ALA A 44 -4.46 -4.77 13.44
N PHE A 45 -3.21 -4.72 13.89
CA PHE A 45 -2.14 -5.62 13.44
C PHE A 45 -2.01 -6.85 14.35
N PRO A 46 -1.43 -7.98 13.86
CA PRO A 46 -0.96 -8.23 12.49
C PRO A 46 -2.10 -8.69 11.55
N LEU A 47 -2.00 -8.33 10.27
CA LEU A 47 -2.87 -8.84 9.21
C LEU A 47 -2.19 -10.05 8.57
N LYS A 48 -2.93 -11.15 8.38
CA LYS A 48 -2.36 -12.41 7.86
C LYS A 48 -3.25 -13.01 6.79
N ASN A 49 -2.60 -13.64 5.81
CA ASN A 49 -3.22 -14.37 4.71
C ASN A 49 -4.24 -13.53 3.94
N LEU A 50 -3.93 -12.26 3.68
CA LEU A 50 -4.78 -11.43 2.84
C LEU A 50 -4.55 -11.82 1.37
N PRO A 51 -5.57 -12.31 0.64
CA PRO A 51 -5.46 -12.53 -0.80
C PRO A 51 -5.28 -11.20 -1.52
N ILE A 52 -4.53 -11.22 -2.61
CA ILE A 52 -4.23 -10.03 -3.40
C ILE A 52 -5.15 -9.95 -4.61
N LEU A 53 -5.83 -8.81 -4.72
CA LEU A 53 -6.63 -8.42 -5.88
C LEU A 53 -5.86 -7.32 -6.60
N LYS A 54 -5.13 -7.67 -7.64
CA LYS A 54 -4.36 -6.73 -8.46
C LYS A 54 -5.17 -6.22 -9.63
N LEU A 55 -5.22 -4.90 -9.77
CA LEU A 55 -5.77 -4.24 -10.96
C LEU A 55 -4.74 -4.23 -12.09
N THR A 56 -5.25 -4.30 -13.31
CA THR A 56 -4.46 -4.11 -14.52
C THR A 56 -4.30 -2.62 -14.79
N GLY A 57 -3.24 -2.24 -15.50
CA GLY A 57 -3.02 -0.85 -15.87
C GLY A 57 -4.11 -0.26 -16.79
N GLU A 58 -4.96 -1.08 -17.41
CA GLU A 58 -6.14 -0.60 -18.14
C GLU A 58 -7.28 -0.22 -17.19
N GLU A 59 -7.54 -1.06 -16.18
CA GLU A 59 -8.56 -0.78 -15.16
C GLU A 59 -8.18 0.44 -14.32
N GLU A 60 -6.89 0.59 -13.99
CA GLU A 60 -6.38 1.77 -13.30
C GLU A 60 -6.65 3.05 -14.11
N ARG A 61 -6.48 3.01 -15.44
CA ARG A 61 -6.70 4.14 -16.35
C ARG A 61 -8.17 4.53 -16.54
N GLY A 62 -9.10 3.73 -16.02
CA GLY A 62 -10.52 4.05 -16.02
C GLY A 62 -10.84 5.34 -15.25
N ASP A 63 -12.05 5.84 -15.47
CA ASP A 63 -12.62 6.86 -14.59
C ASP A 63 -12.98 6.27 -13.22
N ALA A 64 -13.27 7.12 -12.25
CA ALA A 64 -13.58 6.68 -10.88
C ALA A 64 -14.80 5.72 -10.82
N ALA A 65 -15.79 5.87 -11.70
CA ALA A 65 -17.00 5.05 -11.67
C ALA A 65 -16.74 3.66 -12.24
N ALA A 66 -16.02 3.58 -13.36
CA ALA A 66 -15.58 2.33 -13.99
C ALA A 66 -14.63 1.57 -13.07
N LEU A 67 -13.69 2.27 -12.42
CA LEU A 67 -12.77 1.68 -11.44
C LEU A 67 -13.55 1.09 -10.25
N ALA A 68 -14.49 1.85 -9.68
CA ALA A 68 -15.31 1.38 -8.59
C ALA A 68 -16.13 0.14 -8.98
N GLN A 69 -16.72 0.13 -10.19
CA GLN A 69 -17.48 -1.01 -10.67
C GLN A 69 -16.60 -2.24 -10.88
N CYS A 70 -15.44 -2.08 -11.50
CA CYS A 70 -14.46 -3.15 -11.70
C CYS A 70 -14.03 -3.78 -10.37
N ILE A 71 -13.73 -2.95 -9.36
CA ILE A 71 -13.38 -3.43 -8.01
C ILE A 71 -14.54 -4.19 -7.40
N ARG A 72 -15.77 -3.69 -7.48
CA ARG A 72 -16.97 -4.39 -6.95
C ARG A 72 -17.20 -5.73 -7.63
N ASP A 73 -17.05 -5.79 -8.96
CA ASP A 73 -17.25 -7.03 -9.72
C ASP A 73 -16.22 -8.08 -9.31
N LYS A 74 -14.95 -7.68 -9.15
CA LYS A 74 -13.88 -8.57 -8.69
C LYS A 74 -14.03 -8.96 -7.23
N LEU A 75 -14.48 -8.05 -6.36
CA LEU A 75 -14.81 -8.36 -4.96
C LEU A 75 -15.86 -9.47 -4.88
N GLY A 76 -16.81 -9.49 -5.82
CA GLY A 76 -17.79 -10.57 -5.94
C GLY A 76 -17.18 -11.95 -6.17
N TRP A 77 -15.96 -12.06 -6.72
CA TRP A 77 -15.26 -13.33 -6.87
C TRP A 77 -14.62 -13.83 -5.58
N PHE A 78 -14.41 -12.92 -4.62
CA PHE A 78 -13.89 -13.21 -3.27
C PHE A 78 -15.01 -13.25 -2.21
N ALA A 79 -16.27 -13.11 -2.63
CA ALA A 79 -17.41 -13.29 -1.77
C ALA A 79 -17.74 -14.78 -1.67
N ASP A 80 -17.63 -15.34 -0.46
CA ASP A 80 -17.99 -16.72 -0.16
C ASP A 80 -19.34 -16.77 0.58
N GLU A 81 -19.81 -17.96 0.96
CA GLU A 81 -21.04 -18.17 1.74
C GLU A 81 -21.10 -17.37 3.06
N GLY A 82 -19.93 -16.95 3.58
CA GLY A 82 -19.79 -16.14 4.80
C GLY A 82 -19.77 -14.62 4.58
N GLY A 83 -19.89 -14.13 3.34
CA GLY A 83 -19.79 -12.71 3.00
C GLY A 83 -18.46 -12.34 2.34
N LEU A 84 -18.08 -11.06 2.42
CA LEU A 84 -16.84 -10.59 1.82
C LEU A 84 -15.67 -10.91 2.75
N SER A 85 -14.61 -11.48 2.20
CA SER A 85 -13.38 -11.72 2.95
C SER A 85 -12.44 -10.51 2.92
N PRO A 86 -11.64 -10.26 3.97
CA PRO A 86 -10.56 -9.29 3.94
C PRO A 86 -9.57 -9.59 2.81
N LEU A 87 -9.19 -8.57 2.05
CA LEU A 87 -8.23 -8.68 0.95
C LEU A 87 -7.35 -7.43 0.83
N ALA A 88 -6.26 -7.55 0.07
CA ALA A 88 -5.39 -6.44 -0.29
C ALA A 88 -5.57 -6.07 -1.77
N LEU A 89 -5.98 -4.83 -2.04
CA LEU A 89 -6.10 -4.29 -3.39
C LEU A 89 -4.72 -3.81 -3.85
N ALA A 90 -4.17 -4.39 -4.90
CA ALA A 90 -2.89 -3.99 -5.47
C ALA A 90 -3.06 -3.19 -6.78
N LEU A 91 -2.25 -2.14 -6.91
CA LEU A 91 -2.21 -1.23 -8.05
C LEU A 91 -0.77 -1.08 -8.50
N ARG A 92 -0.53 -0.94 -9.80
CA ARG A 92 0.80 -0.54 -10.29
C ARG A 92 1.07 0.93 -9.92
N GLY A 93 0.07 1.78 -10.06
CA GLY A 93 0.21 3.22 -9.92
C GLY A 93 0.89 3.84 -11.15
N GLU A 94 0.83 5.17 -11.22
CA GLU A 94 1.34 5.93 -12.37
C GLU A 94 2.66 6.63 -12.05
N GLY A 95 3.57 6.76 -13.03
CA GLY A 95 4.78 7.55 -12.83
C GLY A 95 4.45 9.05 -12.71
N ASN A 96 4.54 9.61 -11.50
CA ASN A 96 4.29 11.03 -11.21
C ASN A 96 2.85 11.50 -11.56
N PRO A 97 1.81 10.99 -10.90
CA PRO A 97 0.44 11.40 -11.14
C PRO A 97 0.21 12.86 -10.73
N SER A 98 -0.77 13.51 -11.38
CA SER A 98 -1.31 14.76 -10.83
C SER A 98 -2.14 14.48 -9.58
N TYR A 99 -2.27 15.47 -8.69
CA TYR A 99 -3.15 15.32 -7.52
C TYR A 99 -4.61 15.00 -7.93
N ALA A 100 -5.10 15.59 -9.02
CA ALA A 100 -6.43 15.29 -9.55
C ALA A 100 -6.57 13.81 -9.91
N ARG A 101 -5.52 13.21 -10.47
CA ARG A 101 -5.50 11.79 -10.82
C ARG A 101 -5.50 10.89 -9.59
N VAL A 102 -4.71 11.23 -8.56
CA VAL A 102 -4.74 10.52 -7.27
C VAL A 102 -6.12 10.63 -6.61
N ASP A 103 -6.77 11.80 -6.69
CA ASP A 103 -8.12 12.00 -6.15
C ASP A 103 -9.16 11.15 -6.88
N GLU A 104 -9.07 11.03 -8.20
CA GLU A 104 -9.92 10.13 -9.01
C GLU A 104 -9.74 8.67 -8.62
N LEU A 105 -8.49 8.20 -8.51
CA LEU A 105 -8.16 6.85 -8.06
C LEU A 105 -8.72 6.61 -6.65
N ALA A 106 -8.49 7.54 -5.72
CA ALA A 106 -8.99 7.44 -4.35
C ALA A 106 -10.53 7.35 -4.30
N ARG A 107 -11.25 8.10 -5.15
CA ARG A 107 -12.71 8.01 -5.27
C ARG A 107 -13.16 6.66 -5.79
N GLY A 108 -12.54 6.18 -6.86
CA GLY A 108 -12.90 4.90 -7.46
C GLY A 108 -12.61 3.72 -6.53
N ILE A 109 -11.45 3.74 -5.85
CA ILE A 109 -11.07 2.72 -4.88
C ILE A 109 -12.00 2.76 -3.67
N ALA A 110 -12.25 3.93 -3.08
CA ALA A 110 -13.15 4.04 -1.92
C ALA A 110 -14.58 3.58 -2.25
N GLY A 111 -15.12 3.96 -3.42
CA GLY A 111 -16.44 3.49 -3.86
C GLY A 111 -16.47 2.03 -4.29
N GLY A 112 -15.33 1.47 -4.70
CA GLY A 112 -15.17 0.05 -5.00
C GLY A 112 -15.13 -0.81 -3.74
N LEU A 113 -14.43 -0.34 -2.71
CA LEU A 113 -14.24 -1.03 -1.42
C LEU A 113 -15.36 -0.72 -0.40
N GLU A 114 -16.34 0.13 -0.75
CA GLU A 114 -17.50 0.43 0.10
C GLU A 114 -18.20 -0.82 0.67
N PRO A 115 -18.40 -1.92 -0.09
CA PRO A 115 -18.99 -3.14 0.47
C PRO A 115 -18.16 -3.80 1.58
N LEU A 116 -16.82 -3.72 1.52
CA LEU A 116 -15.93 -4.22 2.58
C LEU A 116 -16.02 -3.32 3.82
N LEU A 117 -15.99 -2.00 3.60
CA LEU A 117 -16.12 -1.00 4.65
C LEU A 117 -17.45 -1.12 5.40
N ALA A 118 -18.55 -1.37 4.68
CA ALA A 118 -19.87 -1.58 5.25
C ALA A 118 -19.94 -2.82 6.16
N GLN A 119 -19.06 -3.81 5.94
CA GLN A 119 -18.90 -4.99 6.81
C GLN A 119 -17.89 -4.78 7.95
N GLY A 120 -17.35 -3.57 8.08
CA GLY A 120 -16.32 -3.26 9.09
C GLY A 120 -14.95 -3.84 8.77
N ILE A 121 -14.72 -4.27 7.52
CA ILE A 121 -13.44 -4.82 7.08
C ILE A 121 -12.53 -3.67 6.65
N ALA A 122 -11.32 -3.65 7.21
CA ALA A 122 -10.34 -2.62 6.91
C ALA A 122 -9.81 -2.76 5.46
N PRO A 123 -9.95 -1.73 4.61
CA PRO A 123 -9.32 -1.73 3.29
C PRO A 123 -7.80 -1.68 3.40
N VAL A 124 -7.16 -2.61 2.69
CA VAL A 124 -5.72 -2.65 2.49
C VAL A 124 -5.42 -2.38 1.03
N VAL A 125 -4.63 -1.34 0.76
CA VAL A 125 -4.23 -0.93 -0.58
C VAL A 125 -2.72 -1.00 -0.71
N LEU A 126 -2.25 -1.65 -1.76
CA LEU A 126 -0.84 -1.81 -2.11
C LEU A 126 -0.60 -1.07 -3.44
N VAL A 127 0.46 -0.29 -3.52
CA VAL A 127 0.84 0.43 -4.73
C VAL A 127 2.29 0.10 -5.07
N GLU A 128 2.59 -0.31 -6.30
CA GLU A 128 3.99 -0.57 -6.68
C GLU A 128 4.80 0.74 -6.74
N ALA A 129 4.18 1.82 -7.21
CA ALA A 129 4.78 3.15 -7.23
C ALA A 129 4.72 3.90 -5.88
N ASP A 130 5.63 4.87 -5.68
CA ASP A 130 5.75 5.73 -4.48
C ASP A 130 4.60 6.76 -4.37
N GLN A 131 3.40 6.26 -4.10
CA GLN A 131 2.16 7.03 -4.05
C GLN A 131 1.26 6.68 -2.85
N ALA A 132 1.63 5.70 -2.03
CA ALA A 132 0.74 5.19 -0.99
C ALA A 132 0.34 6.27 0.02
N LYS A 133 1.24 7.19 0.38
CA LYS A 133 0.90 8.29 1.29
C LYS A 133 -0.10 9.27 0.72
N VAL A 134 0.11 9.75 -0.52
CA VAL A 134 -0.81 10.72 -1.13
C VAL A 134 -2.17 10.08 -1.43
N LEU A 135 -2.17 8.82 -1.87
CA LEU A 135 -3.39 8.04 -2.09
C LEU A 135 -4.12 7.78 -0.78
N GLY A 136 -3.41 7.32 0.26
CA GLY A 136 -3.97 7.08 1.59
C GLY A 136 -4.55 8.33 2.23
N GLN A 137 -3.87 9.48 2.08
CA GLN A 137 -4.40 10.77 2.51
C GLN A 137 -5.67 11.18 1.74
N ALA A 138 -5.71 10.99 0.43
CA ALA A 138 -6.89 11.28 -0.40
C ALA A 138 -8.07 10.34 -0.08
N MET A 139 -7.79 9.07 0.22
CA MET A 139 -8.80 8.10 0.66
C MET A 139 -9.30 8.38 2.08
N ALA A 140 -8.43 8.83 2.99
CA ALA A 140 -8.78 9.12 4.37
C ALA A 140 -9.77 10.28 4.55
N GLN A 141 -9.95 11.13 3.52
CA GLN A 141 -10.99 12.16 3.46
C GLN A 141 -12.38 11.59 3.15
N ARG A 142 -12.48 10.31 2.76
CA ARG A 142 -13.69 9.66 2.22
C ARG A 142 -14.05 8.39 2.97
N VAL A 143 -13.04 7.66 3.42
CA VAL A 143 -13.17 6.47 4.23
C VAL A 143 -13.05 6.89 5.68
N GLU A 144 -14.10 6.64 6.46
CA GLU A 144 -14.05 6.77 7.91
C GLU A 144 -13.60 5.44 8.53
N GLY A 145 -12.72 5.51 9.54
CA GLY A 145 -12.20 4.32 10.23
C GLY A 145 -10.91 3.74 9.62
N PRO A 146 -10.72 2.41 9.72
CA PRO A 146 -9.43 1.78 9.43
C PRO A 146 -9.06 1.87 7.96
N LEU A 147 -7.80 2.23 7.68
CA LEU A 147 -7.26 2.26 6.32
C LEU A 147 -5.77 1.94 6.37
N LEU A 148 -5.30 1.11 5.42
CA LEU A 148 -3.88 0.82 5.23
C LEU A 148 -3.52 1.02 3.75
N CYS A 149 -2.51 1.85 3.50
CA CYS A 149 -1.88 2.02 2.19
C CYS A 149 -0.37 1.81 2.31
N LEU A 150 0.16 0.90 1.50
CA LEU A 150 1.58 0.57 1.42
C LEU A 150 2.07 0.79 -0.02
N ASP A 151 3.27 1.32 -0.18
CA ASP A 151 3.93 1.45 -1.48
C ASP A 151 5.13 0.49 -1.62
N SER A 152 5.67 0.39 -2.83
CA SER A 152 6.82 -0.45 -3.18
C SER A 152 6.62 -1.94 -2.91
N VAL A 153 5.37 -2.41 -2.96
CA VAL A 153 5.01 -3.82 -2.79
C VAL A 153 4.61 -4.40 -4.16
N GLY A 154 5.53 -5.11 -4.80
CA GLY A 154 5.31 -5.81 -6.06
C GLY A 154 4.69 -7.19 -5.83
N VAL A 155 3.44 -7.36 -6.23
CA VAL A 155 2.63 -8.57 -5.98
C VAL A 155 1.78 -8.89 -7.19
N ASP A 156 1.35 -10.13 -7.38
CA ASP A 156 0.48 -10.54 -8.48
C ASP A 156 -0.82 -11.21 -7.99
N ASN A 157 -1.81 -11.32 -8.89
CA ASN A 157 -3.05 -12.04 -8.57
C ASN A 157 -2.75 -13.51 -8.25
N GLY A 158 -3.25 -13.98 -7.10
CA GLY A 158 -2.98 -15.33 -6.58
C GLY A 158 -1.91 -15.37 -5.48
N ASP A 159 -1.21 -14.26 -5.25
CA ASP A 159 -0.36 -14.08 -4.07
C ASP A 159 -1.20 -13.78 -2.82
N TYR A 160 -0.59 -14.04 -1.67
CA TYR A 160 -1.10 -13.66 -0.36
C TYR A 160 -0.08 -12.76 0.35
N ILE A 161 -0.56 -11.83 1.17
CA ILE A 161 0.28 -10.94 1.95
C ILE A 161 0.01 -11.08 3.45
N ASP A 162 1.09 -11.17 4.22
CA ASP A 162 1.08 -10.96 5.66
C ASP A 162 1.72 -9.60 5.97
N ILE A 163 1.08 -8.83 6.84
CA ILE A 163 1.54 -7.53 7.30
C ILE A 163 1.65 -7.58 8.82
N GLY A 164 2.88 -7.58 9.32
CA GLY A 164 3.15 -7.62 10.75
C GLY A 164 2.89 -6.29 11.44
N ALA A 165 3.08 -6.27 12.77
CA ALA A 165 2.91 -5.07 13.56
C ALA A 165 3.97 -3.99 13.20
N PRO A 166 3.61 -2.71 13.31
CA PRO A 166 4.54 -1.61 13.06
C PRO A 166 5.78 -1.71 13.95
N VAL A 167 6.95 -1.51 13.34
CA VAL A 167 8.25 -1.41 14.00
C VAL A 167 8.83 -0.02 13.82
N ALA A 168 9.99 0.26 14.43
CA ALA A 168 10.67 1.55 14.34
C ALA A 168 9.76 2.75 14.70
N GLY A 169 8.96 2.61 15.76
CA GLY A 169 8.06 3.68 16.22
C GLY A 169 6.87 3.97 15.30
N GLY A 170 6.46 3.02 14.46
CA GLY A 170 5.31 3.20 13.58
C GLY A 170 5.66 3.52 12.13
N ALA A 171 6.94 3.64 11.79
CA ALA A 171 7.40 4.07 10.48
C ALA A 171 7.56 2.94 9.46
N VAL A 172 7.67 1.69 9.92
CA VAL A 172 7.94 0.53 9.05
C VAL A 172 6.97 -0.60 9.37
N LEU A 173 6.40 -1.22 8.35
CA LEU A 173 5.58 -2.41 8.47
C LEU A 173 6.29 -3.61 7.84
N PRO A 174 6.57 -4.69 8.57
CA PRO A 174 7.17 -5.88 7.99
C PRO A 174 6.13 -6.60 7.13
N VAL A 175 6.47 -6.81 5.85
CA VAL A 175 5.60 -7.44 4.85
C VAL A 175 6.22 -8.77 4.42
N VAL A 176 5.39 -9.80 4.29
CA VAL A 176 5.77 -11.10 3.73
C VAL A 176 4.80 -11.46 2.61
N ILE A 177 5.32 -11.61 1.40
CA ILE A 177 4.57 -12.07 0.23
C ILE A 177 4.69 -13.60 0.16
N LYS A 178 3.54 -14.26 0.09
CA LYS A 178 3.41 -15.71 -0.10
C LYS A 178 2.90 -15.95 -1.50
N THR A 179 3.82 -16.27 -2.40
CA THR A 179 3.47 -16.71 -3.75
C THR A 179 3.18 -18.20 -3.75
N LEU A 180 1.93 -18.55 -4.06
CA LEU A 180 1.57 -19.93 -4.35
C LEU A 180 2.06 -20.23 -5.77
N VAL A 181 3.28 -20.76 -5.88
CA VAL A 181 3.77 -21.30 -7.14
C VAL A 181 2.95 -22.56 -7.46
N PHE A 182 1.90 -22.39 -8.26
CA PHE A 182 1.22 -23.51 -8.88
C PHE A 182 2.12 -24.02 -10.01
N ASN A 183 2.97 -25.00 -9.69
CA ASN A 183 3.52 -25.89 -10.71
C ASN A 183 2.35 -26.64 -11.36
N LYS A 184 1.79 -26.09 -12.45
CA LYS A 184 1.04 -26.88 -13.42
C LYS A 184 2.06 -27.77 -14.13
N SER A 185 2.11 -29.05 -13.75
CA SER A 185 2.65 -30.10 -14.62
C SER A 185 1.71 -30.40 -15.77
#